data_AF-A0A8T3KQL6-F1
#
_entry.id   AF-A0A8T3KQL6-F1
#
_cell.length_a   1.000
_cell.length_b   1.000
_cell.length_c   1.000
_cell.angle_alpha   90.00
_cell.angle_beta   90.00
_cell.angle_gamma   90.00
#
_symmetry.space_group_name_H-M   'P 1'
#
loop_
_entity.id
_entity.type
_entity.pdbx_description
1 polymer ?
#
loop_
_entity_poly.entity_id
_entity_poly.type
_entity_poly.pdbx_seq_one_letter_code
_entity_poly.pdbx_strand_id
1 'polypeptide(L)'
;MFRSNTQEWLLPRINPKCENCNNNEYYNIYTTYIKPFLILSFGEWHPIFQIVCPVCGETIELDIDEYLLLSPFIKLNNLLETGKTDEYEYKYRLEVLESKRLYR
;
A
#
# COMPACT_ATOMS: atom_id res chain seq x y z
N MET A 1 -1.08 6.88 0.34
CA MET A 1 -1.04 6.64 -1.13
C MET A 1 0.23 5.89 -1.52
N PHE A 2 0.24 5.03 -2.54
CA PHE A 2 1.44 4.34 -3.06
C PHE A 2 1.69 4.80 -4.50
N ARG A 3 2.69 5.68 -4.67
CA ARG A 3 3.09 6.26 -5.95
C ARG A 3 4.16 5.38 -6.59
N SER A 4 4.13 5.25 -7.92
CA SER A 4 5.30 4.77 -8.66
C SER A 4 6.33 5.90 -8.65
N ASN A 5 7.14 6.01 -7.60
CA ASN A 5 8.31 6.88 -7.70
C ASN A 5 9.58 6.05 -7.68
N THR A 6 10.35 6.28 -8.72
CA THR A 6 11.76 5.93 -8.92
C THR A 6 12.13 4.45 -8.80
N GLN A 7 12.32 3.89 -10.00
CA GLN A 7 13.10 2.71 -10.40
C GLN A 7 12.53 1.31 -10.22
N GLU A 8 11.79 0.96 -9.16
CA GLU A 8 11.25 -0.40 -9.10
C GLU A 8 9.91 -0.46 -8.39
N TRP A 9 8.89 -0.75 -9.19
CA TRP A 9 7.57 -1.10 -8.72
C TRP A 9 7.62 -2.30 -7.76
N LEU A 10 7.08 -2.14 -6.55
CA LEU A 10 7.27 -3.10 -5.44
C LEU A 10 6.41 -4.36 -5.53
N LEU A 11 5.39 -4.36 -6.38
CA LEU A 11 4.38 -5.43 -6.43
C LEU A 11 4.48 -6.18 -7.76
N PRO A 12 5.28 -7.25 -7.87
CA PRO A 12 5.60 -7.87 -9.15
C PRO A 12 4.37 -8.36 -9.94
N ARG A 13 3.28 -8.72 -9.26
CA ARG A 13 2.02 -9.15 -9.88
C ARG A 13 1.15 -7.99 -10.37
N ILE A 14 1.26 -6.83 -9.76
CA ILE A 14 0.36 -5.71 -9.99
C ILE A 14 1.03 -4.77 -10.95
N ASN A 15 0.30 -4.11 -11.85
CA ASN A 15 0.90 -3.11 -12.72
C ASN A 15 0.99 -1.74 -12.05
N PRO A 16 2.06 -0.94 -12.33
CA PRO A 16 2.18 0.43 -11.82
C PRO A 16 1.01 1.32 -12.20
N LYS A 17 0.45 1.06 -13.39
CA LYS A 17 -0.80 1.65 -13.85
C LYS A 17 -1.93 0.63 -13.74
N CYS A 18 -3.11 1.15 -13.44
CA CYS A 18 -4.37 0.45 -13.31
C CYS A 18 -4.71 -0.20 -14.64
N GLU A 19 -4.97 -1.50 -14.62
CA GLU A 19 -5.26 -2.28 -15.82
C GLU A 19 -6.59 -1.85 -16.44
N ASN A 20 -7.55 -1.42 -15.61
CA ASN A 20 -8.85 -0.98 -16.10
C ASN A 20 -8.84 0.42 -16.74
N CYS A 21 -8.18 1.42 -16.14
CA CYS A 21 -8.28 2.81 -16.62
C CYS A 21 -6.96 3.44 -17.09
N ASN A 22 -5.81 2.83 -16.79
CA ASN A 22 -4.46 3.26 -17.18
C ASN A 22 -4.12 4.74 -16.90
N ASN A 23 -4.86 5.37 -15.98
CA ASN A 23 -4.85 6.82 -15.76
C ASN A 23 -4.57 7.19 -14.29
N ASN A 24 -4.13 6.24 -13.48
CA ASN A 24 -3.73 6.49 -12.10
C ASN A 24 -2.27 6.94 -12.03
N GLU A 25 -2.01 7.94 -11.19
CA GLU A 25 -0.64 8.33 -10.80
C GLU A 25 -0.15 7.55 -9.57
N TYR A 26 -1.08 6.99 -8.80
CA TYR A 26 -0.84 6.23 -7.60
C TYR A 26 -2.01 5.29 -7.30
N TYR A 27 -1.79 4.34 -6.39
CA TYR A 27 -2.88 3.58 -5.78
C TYR A 27 -3.11 4.05 -4.35
N ASN A 28 -4.36 4.04 -3.90
CA ASN A 28 -4.66 4.08 -2.49
C ASN A 28 -4.51 2.70 -1.90
N ILE A 29 -4.15 2.61 -0.62
CA ILE A 29 -4.08 1.32 0.09
C ILE A 29 -5.04 1.43 1.27
N TYR A 30 -5.92 0.44 1.40
CA TYR A 30 -6.89 0.34 2.46
C TYR A 30 -6.73 -0.99 3.18
N THR A 31 -6.96 -0.97 4.49
CA THR A 31 -7.17 -2.18 5.29
C THR A 31 -8.64 -2.22 5.65
N THR A 32 -9.33 -3.27 5.23
CA THR A 32 -10.71 -3.53 5.64
C THR A 32 -10.76 -4.79 6.49
N TYR A 33 -11.76 -4.92 7.34
CA TYR A 33 -11.95 -6.10 8.17
C TYR A 33 -13.28 -6.73 7.77
N ILE A 34 -13.27 -7.98 7.33
CA ILE A 34 -14.48 -8.72 7.02
C ILE A 34 -14.74 -9.75 8.11
N LYS A 35 -15.97 -9.78 8.59
CA LYS A 35 -16.47 -10.87 9.44
C LYS A 35 -17.10 -11.93 8.53
N PRO A 36 -16.62 -13.18 8.52
CA PRO A 36 -17.25 -14.22 7.74
C PRO A 36 -18.70 -14.42 8.21
N PHE A 37 -19.65 -14.22 7.30
CA PHE A 37 -21.08 -14.12 7.61
C PHE A 37 -21.75 -15.46 7.97
N LEU A 38 -21.03 -16.58 7.89
CA LEU A 38 -21.68 -17.89 7.79
C LEU A 38 -21.70 -18.76 9.04
N ILE A 39 -20.79 -18.65 10.01
CA ILE A 39 -20.84 -19.56 11.16
C ILE A 39 -20.31 -18.88 12.43
N LEU A 40 -21.23 -18.70 13.39
CA LEU A 40 -21.01 -18.42 14.81
C LEU A 40 -20.42 -17.04 15.18
N SER A 41 -20.98 -16.50 16.26
CA SER A 41 -20.66 -15.24 16.93
C SER A 41 -19.21 -15.09 17.44
N PHE A 42 -18.30 -15.97 17.00
CA PHE A 42 -16.91 -16.10 17.47
C PHE A 42 -15.87 -16.09 16.34
N GLY A 43 -16.26 -15.90 15.07
CA GLY A 43 -15.29 -15.77 13.97
C GLY A 43 -14.37 -14.56 14.16
N GLU A 44 -13.06 -14.80 14.18
CA GLU A 44 -12.05 -13.74 14.26
C GLU A 44 -12.15 -12.81 13.04
N TRP A 45 -11.92 -11.52 13.26
CA TRP A 45 -11.86 -10.55 12.19
C TRP A 45 -10.58 -10.76 11.40
N HIS A 46 -10.69 -11.12 10.14
CA HIS A 46 -9.53 -11.23 9.26
C HIS A 46 -9.31 -9.89 8.55
N PRO A 47 -8.11 -9.28 8.68
CA PRO A 47 -7.77 -8.10 7.91
C PRO A 47 -7.60 -8.48 6.44
N ILE A 48 -8.22 -7.69 5.56
CA ILE A 48 -8.01 -7.75 4.13
C ILE A 48 -7.28 -6.47 3.72
N PHE A 49 -6.15 -6.65 3.05
CA PHE A 49 -5.34 -5.56 2.54
C PHE A 49 -5.67 -5.38 1.06
N GLN A 50 -5.98 -4.17 0.64
CA GLN A 50 -6.37 -3.91 -0.73
C GLN A 50 -5.74 -2.62 -1.24
N ILE A 51 -5.31 -2.63 -2.50
CA ILE A 51 -5.01 -1.40 -3.22
C ILE A 51 -6.19 -1.01 -4.08
N VAL A 52 -6.42 0.28 -4.23
CA VAL A 52 -7.57 0.83 -4.95
C VAL A 52 -7.09 1.93 -5.89
N CYS A 53 -7.48 1.83 -7.16
CA CYS A 53 -7.26 2.89 -8.13
C CYS A 53 -8.11 4.12 -7.76
N PRO A 54 -7.50 5.31 -7.56
CA PRO A 54 -8.25 6.52 -7.18
C PRO A 54 -9.13 7.06 -8.32
N VAL A 55 -8.93 6.61 -9.56
CA VAL A 55 -9.64 7.13 -10.73
C VAL A 55 -10.90 6.34 -11.05
N CYS A 56 -10.79 5.00 -11.15
CA CYS A 56 -11.92 4.14 -11.50
C CYS A 56 -12.44 3.30 -10.34
N GLY A 57 -11.76 3.28 -9.18
CA GLY A 57 -12.16 2.49 -8.03
C GLY A 57 -11.88 0.99 -8.15
N GLU A 58 -11.11 0.56 -9.15
CA GLU A 58 -10.66 -0.83 -9.26
C GLU A 58 -9.87 -1.24 -8.02
N THR A 59 -10.24 -2.38 -7.44
CA THR A 59 -9.68 -2.88 -6.18
C THR A 59 -8.93 -4.18 -6.43
N ILE A 60 -7.71 -4.27 -5.91
CA ILE A 60 -6.88 -5.47 -5.99
C ILE A 60 -6.50 -5.86 -4.57
N GLU A 61 -6.85 -7.09 -4.18
CA GLU A 61 -6.47 -7.66 -2.88
C GLU A 61 -4.99 -8.00 -2.87
N LEU A 62 -4.34 -7.70 -1.74
CA LEU A 62 -2.94 -7.96 -1.47
C LEU A 62 -2.78 -9.17 -0.57
N ASP A 63 -1.78 -10.00 -0.87
CA ASP A 63 -1.32 -11.03 0.04
C ASP A 63 -0.62 -10.40 1.27
N ILE A 64 -0.50 -11.17 2.36
CA ILE A 64 0.14 -10.68 3.59
C ILE A 64 1.59 -10.26 3.35
N ASP A 65 2.33 -10.98 2.50
CA ASP A 65 3.72 -10.65 2.16
C ASP A 65 3.81 -9.38 1.33
N GLU A 66 2.89 -9.18 0.37
CA GLU A 66 2.76 -7.95 -0.41
C GLU A 66 2.45 -6.77 0.51
N TYR A 67 1.55 -6.94 1.48
CA TYR A 67 1.25 -5.92 2.48
C TYR A 67 2.45 -5.61 3.38
N LEU A 68 3.17 -6.62 3.86
CA LEU A 68 4.35 -6.43 4.70
C LEU A 68 5.47 -5.66 3.98
N LEU A 69 5.61 -5.87 2.66
CA LEU A 69 6.50 -5.08 1.81
C LEU A 69 6.09 -3.62 1.73
N LEU A 70 4.78 -3.34 1.60
CA LEU A 70 4.26 -1.97 1.50
C LEU A 70 4.15 -1.25 2.85
N SER A 71 4.01 -2.00 3.96
CA SER A 71 3.71 -1.46 5.30
C SER A 71 4.64 -0.32 5.75
N PRO A 72 5.97 -0.38 5.57
CA PRO A 72 6.87 0.71 5.95
C PRO A 72 6.58 2.00 5.17
N PHE A 73 6.31 1.89 3.87
CA PHE A 73 5.97 3.02 3.00
C PHE A 73 4.62 3.62 3.37
N ILE A 74 3.63 2.78 3.69
CA ILE A 74 2.30 3.22 4.15
C ILE A 74 2.44 4.06 5.42
N LYS A 75 3.21 3.57 6.40
CA LYS A 75 3.42 4.29 7.66
C LYS A 75 4.09 5.63 7.42
N LEU A 76 5.11 5.68 6.56
CA LEU A 76 5.82 6.91 6.23
C LEU A 76 4.92 7.94 5.53
N ASN A 77 4.11 7.50 4.57
CA ASN A 77 3.18 8.36 3.84
C ASN A 77 2.10 8.94 4.76
N ASN A 78 1.59 8.14 5.70
CA ASN A 78 0.62 8.60 6.69
C ASN A 78 1.21 9.65 7.64
N LEU A 79 2.49 9.53 8.02
CA LEU A 79 3.16 10.57 8.81
C LEU A 79 3.22 11.90 8.06
N LEU A 80 3.48 11.88 6.75
CA LEU A 80 3.51 13.09 5.92
C LEU A 80 2.12 13.69 5.76
N GLU A 81 1.11 12.87 5.44
CA GLU A 81 -0.28 13.30 5.26
C GLU A 81 -0.87 13.89 6.56
N THR A 82 -0.50 13.35 7.73
CA THR A 82 -0.95 13.85 9.03
C THR A 82 -0.13 15.02 9.58
N GLY A 83 0.87 15.50 8.83
CA GLY A 83 1.76 16.59 9.25
C GLY A 83 2.66 16.24 10.45
N LYS A 84 2.85 14.95 10.73
CA LYS A 84 3.71 14.44 11.81
C LYS A 84 5.18 14.34 11.42
N THR A 85 5.50 14.53 10.15
CA THR A 85 6.85 14.63 9.60
C THR A 85 6.85 15.71 8.52
N ASP A 86 7.97 16.39 8.32
CA ASP A 86 8.15 17.32 7.19
C ASP A 86 8.67 16.61 5.92
N GLU A 87 8.71 17.34 4.80
CA GLU A 87 9.18 16.80 3.51
C GLU A 87 10.64 16.37 3.52
N TYR A 88 11.49 17.01 4.32
CA TYR A 88 12.92 16.68 4.40
C TYR A 88 13.12 15.36 5.12
N GLU A 89 12.50 15.20 6.28
CA GLU A 89 12.53 13.98 7.06
C GLU A 89 11.84 12.81 6.33
N TYR A 90 10.76 13.10 5.60
CA TYR A 90 10.12 12.12 4.71
C TYR A 90 11.09 11.56 3.67
N LYS A 91 11.79 12.44 2.93
CA LYS A 91 12.75 12.03 1.89
C LYS A 91 13.89 11.20 2.47
N TYR A 92 14.46 11.65 3.59
CA TYR A 92 15.53 10.91 4.26
C TYR A 92 15.09 9.49 4.68
N ARG A 93 13.91 9.37 5.29
CA ARG A 93 13.38 8.06 5.72
C ARG A 93 13.06 7.15 4.53
N LEU A 94 12.61 7.72 3.41
CA LEU A 94 12.37 6.99 2.17
C LEU A 94 13.68 6.40 1.61
N GLU A 95 14.73 7.21 1.51
CA GLU A 95 16.07 6.75 1.06
C GLU A 95 16.64 5.63 1.95
N VAL A 96 16.42 5.71 3.27
CA VAL A 96 16.81 4.66 4.22
C VAL A 96 16.03 3.35 4.00
N LEU A 97 14.75 3.43 3.66
CA LEU A 97 13.94 2.24 3.36
C LEU A 97 14.38 1.60 2.03
N GLU A 98 14.64 2.42 1.01
CA GLU A 98 15.10 1.95 -0.30
C GLU A 98 16.51 1.34 -0.24
N SER A 99 17.44 1.96 0.49
CA SER A 99 18.79 1.41 0.66
C SER A 99 18.82 0.07 1.38
N LYS A 100 18.02 -0.12 2.44
CA LYS A 100 17.89 -1.43 3.12
C LYS A 100 17.38 -2.54 2.20
N ARG A 101 16.68 -2.19 1.12
CA ARG A 101 16.18 -3.14 0.12
C ARG A 101 17.29 -3.62 -0.81
N LEU A 102 18.20 -2.74 -1.22
CA LEU A 102 19.32 -3.07 -2.11
C LEU A 102 20.32 -4.06 -1.51
N TYR A 103 20.28 -4.27 -0.19
CA TYR A 103 21.16 -5.18 0.55
C TYR A 103 20.44 -6.44 1.08
N ARG A 104 19.23 -6.74 0.60
CA ARG A 104 18.48 -7.97 0.90
C ARG A 104 18.40 -8.87 -0.31
#